data_AF-A0A0R2LAS1-F1
#
_entry.id   AF-A0A0R2LAS1-F1
#
_cell.length_a   1.000
_cell.length_b   1.000
_cell.length_c   1.000
_cell.angle_alpha   90.00
_cell.angle_beta   90.00
_cell.angle_gamma   90.00
#
_symmetry.space_group_name_H-M   'P 1'
#
loop_
_entity.id
_entity.type
_entity.pdbx_description
1 polymer ?
#
loop_
_entity_poly.entity_id
_entity_poly.type
_entity_poly.pdbx_seq_one_letter_code
_entity_poly.pdbx_strand_id
1 'polypeptide(L)'
;MDRLLVAIAMAFTMLGGTVMPSVTAVASSKTGYSRIRKVNTWNHAKYWVKNTKGKTYKMTGTTKNVKLKTNHYLKNYKKNKWMRTKITQIQHKGSWMVYYYMTPITKKKHAGGWVKLTDMKPVKTYKATKHTEADFDTWYRSFNKKGRNQYAHSTDGAALGALGNPSQTVYLSMFFK
;
A
#
# COMPACT_ATOMS: atom_id res chain seq x y z
N MET A 1 -38.10 13.59 -22.07
CA MET A 1 -38.19 12.63 -20.95
C MET A 1 -37.54 13.26 -19.73
N ASP A 2 -38.32 14.18 -19.17
CA ASP A 2 -38.57 14.53 -17.76
C ASP A 2 -37.40 14.86 -16.83
N ARG A 3 -37.18 16.17 -16.72
CA ARG A 3 -36.48 16.84 -15.64
C ARG A 3 -37.39 16.87 -14.41
N LEU A 4 -37.08 16.11 -13.37
CA LEU A 4 -37.82 16.18 -12.12
C LEU A 4 -37.28 17.34 -11.26
N LEU A 5 -37.95 18.48 -11.37
CA LEU A 5 -38.00 19.50 -10.32
C LEU A 5 -38.81 18.93 -9.15
N VAL A 6 -38.25 18.91 -7.95
CA VAL A 6 -39.03 18.71 -6.72
C VAL A 6 -38.67 19.83 -5.76
N ALA A 7 -39.48 20.88 -5.82
CA ALA A 7 -39.62 21.86 -4.76
C ALA A 7 -40.73 21.36 -3.84
N ILE A 8 -40.43 21.15 -2.56
CA ILE A 8 -41.44 21.01 -1.51
C ILE A 8 -41.10 22.04 -0.44
N ALA A 9 -41.88 23.12 -0.44
CA ALA A 9 -42.00 24.02 0.69
C ALA A 9 -43.03 23.41 1.64
N MET A 10 -42.62 23.14 2.88
CA MET A 10 -43.52 22.93 4.02
C MET A 10 -42.85 23.60 5.22
N ALA A 11 -43.33 24.81 5.55
CA ALA A 11 -43.06 25.46 6.81
C ALA A 11 -44.16 25.06 7.81
N PHE A 12 -43.78 24.50 8.95
CA PHE A 12 -44.56 24.55 10.18
C PHE A 12 -43.59 24.56 11.36
N THR A 13 -43.49 25.71 12.02
CA THR A 13 -42.88 25.90 13.34
C THR A 13 -43.78 25.30 14.41
N MET A 14 -43.28 24.34 15.19
CA MET A 14 -43.80 24.02 16.52
C MET A 14 -42.67 23.70 17.49
N LEU A 15 -42.87 24.18 18.71
CA LEU A 15 -41.98 24.28 19.86
C LEU A 15 -41.70 22.91 20.51
N GLY A 16 -40.52 22.76 21.12
CA GLY A 16 -40.26 21.75 22.15
C GLY A 16 -39.64 20.45 21.66
N GLY A 17 -38.33 20.31 21.89
CA GLY A 17 -37.57 19.08 21.67
C GLY A 17 -36.35 19.34 20.82
N THR A 18 -35.16 19.27 21.42
CA THR A 18 -33.89 19.25 20.69
C THR A 18 -33.81 17.96 19.88
N VAL A 19 -34.42 17.94 18.70
CA VAL A 19 -34.12 16.94 17.67
C VAL A 19 -32.70 17.21 17.20
N MET A 20 -31.75 16.52 17.81
CA MET A 20 -30.40 16.43 17.25
C MET A 20 -30.54 15.93 15.81
N PRO A 21 -29.98 16.63 14.81
CA PRO A 21 -29.96 16.10 13.45
C PRO A 21 -29.24 14.76 13.52
N SER A 22 -29.97 13.68 13.21
CA SER A 22 -29.34 12.39 13.02
C SER A 22 -28.40 12.55 11.83
N VAL A 23 -27.10 12.60 12.13
CA VAL A 23 -26.08 12.56 11.11
C VAL A 23 -26.23 11.18 10.49
N THR A 24 -27.02 11.09 9.43
CA THR A 24 -27.07 9.91 8.58
C THR A 24 -25.64 9.66 8.15
N ALA A 25 -25.04 8.63 8.74
CA ALA A 25 -23.67 8.24 8.45
C ALA A 25 -23.65 7.86 6.97
N VAL A 26 -23.23 8.79 6.12
CA VAL A 26 -23.09 8.55 4.68
C VAL A 26 -22.14 7.38 4.56
N ALA A 27 -22.67 6.23 4.15
CA ALA A 27 -21.91 5.00 4.03
C ALA A 27 -20.69 5.30 3.15
N SER A 28 -19.49 5.27 3.75
CA SER A 28 -18.25 5.57 3.03
C SER A 28 -18.17 4.63 1.83
N SER A 29 -18.26 5.18 0.62
CA SER A 29 -18.15 4.42 -0.62
C SER A 29 -16.87 3.57 -0.59
N LYS A 30 -16.98 2.31 -1.05
CA LYS A 30 -15.85 1.38 -1.11
C LYS A 30 -14.80 1.96 -2.06
N THR A 31 -13.56 2.10 -1.61
CA THR A 31 -12.49 2.69 -2.43
C THR A 31 -12.03 1.78 -3.56
N GLY A 32 -12.39 0.49 -3.53
CA GLY A 32 -11.88 -0.53 -4.44
C GLY A 32 -10.45 -0.98 -4.12
N TYR A 33 -9.87 -0.53 -3.00
CA TYR A 33 -8.57 -0.99 -2.51
C TYR A 33 -8.74 -1.93 -1.33
N SER A 34 -8.04 -3.05 -1.37
CA SER A 34 -7.86 -3.95 -0.22
C SER A 34 -6.37 -4.15 0.04
N ARG A 35 -6.00 -4.62 1.23
CA ARG A 35 -4.61 -4.96 1.56
C ARG A 35 -4.55 -6.20 2.42
N ILE A 36 -3.38 -6.80 2.43
CA ILE A 36 -3.01 -7.76 3.46
C ILE A 36 -2.52 -7.06 4.73
N ARG A 37 -2.09 -7.85 5.72
CA ARG A 37 -1.49 -7.31 6.95
C ARG A 37 -0.24 -6.46 6.63
N LYS A 38 0.06 -5.53 7.51
CA LYS A 38 1.31 -4.77 7.47
C LYS A 38 2.32 -5.56 8.28
N VAL A 39 3.49 -5.81 7.72
CA VAL A 39 4.57 -6.55 8.38
C VAL A 39 5.73 -5.60 8.58
N ASN A 40 6.36 -5.64 9.76
CA ASN A 40 7.61 -4.91 9.99
C ASN A 40 8.74 -5.64 9.27
N THR A 41 9.58 -4.90 8.57
CA THR A 41 10.75 -5.47 7.88
C THR A 41 11.94 -5.45 8.81
N TRP A 42 12.65 -6.57 8.91
CA TRP A 42 13.76 -6.74 9.85
C TRP A 42 15.06 -6.15 9.28
N ASN A 43 15.21 -6.23 7.97
CA ASN A 43 16.25 -5.55 7.22
C ASN A 43 15.83 -4.11 6.93
N HIS A 44 16.49 -3.16 7.60
CA HIS A 44 16.37 -1.73 7.34
C HIS A 44 17.04 -1.32 6.02
N ALA A 45 16.64 -1.97 4.93
CA ALA A 45 17.18 -1.79 3.60
C ALA A 45 17.02 -0.34 3.14
N LYS A 46 18.06 0.17 2.46
CA LYS A 46 18.14 1.55 2.00
C LYS A 46 17.71 1.67 0.54
N TYR A 47 17.04 2.76 0.20
CA TYR A 47 16.45 2.99 -1.13
C TYR A 47 16.70 4.41 -1.64
N TRP A 48 16.74 4.53 -2.96
CA TRP A 48 16.63 5.78 -3.71
C TRP A 48 15.27 5.87 -4.40
N VAL A 49 14.85 7.07 -4.76
CA VAL A 49 13.71 7.25 -5.65
C VAL A 49 14.08 6.78 -7.06
N LYS A 50 13.26 5.91 -7.66
CA LYS A 50 13.38 5.49 -9.06
C LYS A 50 12.43 6.27 -9.95
N ASN A 51 11.15 6.31 -9.57
CA ASN A 51 10.10 6.93 -10.35
C ASN A 51 9.76 8.31 -9.77
N THR A 52 10.13 9.36 -10.51
CA THR A 52 9.91 10.74 -10.09
C THR A 52 8.45 11.16 -10.16
N LYS A 53 7.62 10.45 -10.95
CA LYS A 53 6.16 10.62 -10.99
C LYS A 53 5.46 9.89 -9.83
N GLY A 54 6.20 9.06 -9.09
CA GLY A 54 5.69 8.34 -7.93
C GLY A 54 5.35 9.26 -6.76
N LYS A 55 4.56 8.70 -5.83
CA LYS A 55 4.06 9.42 -4.66
C LYS A 55 4.22 8.55 -3.42
N THR A 56 4.36 9.18 -2.27
CA THR A 56 4.12 8.55 -0.98
C THR A 56 2.67 8.75 -0.56
N TYR A 57 2.14 7.85 0.25
CA TYR A 57 0.75 7.85 0.67
C TYR A 57 0.63 7.71 2.19
N LYS A 58 -0.31 8.45 2.77
CA LYS A 58 -0.91 8.10 4.06
C LYS A 58 -1.94 7.01 3.79
N MET A 59 -1.79 5.88 4.47
CA MET A 59 -2.68 4.73 4.34
C MET A 59 -3.55 4.60 5.58
N THR A 60 -4.86 4.76 5.39
CA THR A 60 -5.88 4.64 6.44
C THR A 60 -6.97 3.63 6.05
N GLY A 61 -7.94 3.40 6.92
CA GLY A 61 -9.03 2.45 6.69
C GLY A 61 -8.69 1.00 7.06
N THR A 62 -9.64 0.10 6.80
CA THR A 62 -9.56 -1.33 7.14
C THR A 62 -8.82 -2.11 6.06
N THR A 63 -8.58 -3.41 6.27
CA THR A 63 -7.96 -4.30 5.27
C THR A 63 -8.79 -4.43 3.99
N LYS A 64 -10.12 -4.40 4.11
CA LYS A 64 -11.06 -4.54 2.97
C LYS A 64 -11.44 -3.20 2.32
N ASN A 65 -11.11 -2.06 2.93
CA ASN A 65 -11.44 -0.72 2.42
C ASN A 65 -10.30 0.27 2.73
N VAL A 66 -9.20 0.13 1.98
CA VAL A 66 -8.00 0.95 2.18
C VAL A 66 -8.18 2.32 1.53
N LYS A 67 -7.77 3.38 2.24
CA LYS A 67 -7.70 4.74 1.69
C LYS A 67 -6.24 5.14 1.53
N LEU A 68 -5.83 5.48 0.30
CA LEU A 68 -4.51 6.00 -0.03
C LEU A 68 -4.61 7.50 -0.32
N LYS A 69 -4.28 8.33 0.68
CA LYS A 69 -4.19 9.79 0.49
C LYS A 69 -2.76 10.15 0.13
N THR A 70 -2.56 10.89 -0.95
CA THR A 70 -1.22 11.40 -1.31
C THR A 70 -0.62 12.17 -0.13
N ASN A 71 0.61 11.83 0.23
CA ASN A 71 1.38 12.54 1.26
C ASN A 71 2.40 13.47 0.60
N HIS A 72 3.35 12.91 -0.15
CA HIS A 72 4.39 13.68 -0.84
C HIS A 72 4.65 13.17 -2.26
N TYR A 73 5.19 14.04 -3.12
CA TYR A 73 5.65 13.68 -4.46
C TYR A 73 7.13 13.29 -4.44
N LEU A 74 7.48 12.14 -5.03
CA LEU A 74 8.86 11.62 -4.97
C LEU A 74 9.87 12.46 -5.76
N LYS A 75 9.43 13.25 -6.75
CA LYS A 75 10.31 14.17 -7.50
C LYS A 75 11.10 15.13 -6.60
N ASN A 76 10.58 15.45 -5.41
CA ASN A 76 11.22 16.37 -4.46
C ASN A 76 12.29 15.70 -3.57
N TYR A 77 12.46 14.38 -3.68
CA TYR A 77 13.30 13.59 -2.77
C TYR A 77 14.31 12.69 -3.51
N LYS A 78 14.65 13.00 -4.77
CA LYS A 78 15.55 12.18 -5.59
C LYS A 78 16.93 11.95 -4.96
N LYS A 79 17.44 12.95 -4.24
CA LYS A 79 18.75 12.93 -3.57
C LYS A 79 18.70 12.40 -2.14
N ASN A 80 17.54 11.97 -1.65
CA ASN A 80 17.39 11.47 -0.29
C ASN A 80 17.44 9.95 -0.28
N LYS A 81 18.20 9.38 0.67
CA LYS A 81 18.09 7.96 1.00
C LYS A 81 16.89 7.73 1.89
N TRP A 82 16.20 6.64 1.62
CA TRP A 82 15.03 6.18 2.37
C TRP A 82 15.34 4.84 3.00
N MET A 83 14.69 4.55 4.12
CA MET A 83 14.80 3.29 4.84
C MET A 83 13.44 2.61 4.84
N ARG A 84 13.42 1.32 4.49
CA ARG A 84 12.23 0.48 4.60
C ARG A 84 12.04 0.06 6.04
N THR A 85 10.81 0.22 6.54
CA THR A 85 10.48 -0.23 7.90
C THR A 85 9.27 -1.17 7.93
N LYS A 86 8.38 -1.10 6.92
CA LYS A 86 7.22 -1.98 6.82
C LYS A 86 6.94 -2.35 5.37
N ILE A 87 6.27 -3.48 5.18
CA ILE A 87 5.81 -4.00 3.90
C ILE A 87 4.33 -4.39 3.97
N THR A 88 3.62 -4.23 2.87
CA THR A 88 2.29 -4.80 2.65
C THR A 88 2.03 -4.97 1.15
N GLN A 89 1.01 -5.72 0.78
CA GLN A 89 0.48 -5.73 -0.58
C GLN A 89 -0.91 -5.10 -0.60
N ILE A 90 -1.17 -4.32 -1.63
CA ILE A 90 -2.46 -3.66 -1.87
C ILE A 90 -3.00 -4.18 -3.19
N GLN A 91 -4.26 -4.61 -3.18
CA GLN A 91 -5.03 -4.94 -4.37
C GLN A 91 -5.80 -3.70 -4.83
N HIS A 92 -5.79 -3.44 -6.13
CA HIS A 92 -6.66 -2.46 -6.76
C HIS A 92 -7.07 -2.97 -8.13
N LYS A 93 -8.39 -3.02 -8.40
CA LYS A 93 -8.95 -3.51 -9.67
C LYS A 93 -8.34 -4.86 -10.09
N GLY A 94 -8.34 -5.83 -9.17
CA GLY A 94 -7.82 -7.18 -9.39
C GLY A 94 -6.29 -7.28 -9.60
N SER A 95 -5.53 -6.22 -9.28
CA SER A 95 -4.08 -6.20 -9.45
C SER A 95 -3.39 -5.97 -8.11
N TRP A 96 -2.49 -6.87 -7.74
CA TRP A 96 -1.68 -6.77 -6.52
C TRP A 96 -0.39 -5.98 -6.76
N MET A 97 -0.05 -5.13 -5.80
CA MET A 97 1.19 -4.36 -5.78
C MET A 97 1.76 -4.30 -4.38
N VAL A 98 3.06 -4.54 -4.24
CA VAL A 98 3.79 -4.34 -2.98
C VAL A 98 3.98 -2.85 -2.71
N TYR A 99 3.68 -2.46 -1.48
CA TYR A 99 3.97 -1.15 -0.93
C TYR A 99 4.91 -1.27 0.26
N TYR A 100 5.87 -0.36 0.32
CA TYR A 100 6.79 -0.19 1.43
C TYR A 100 6.44 1.06 2.21
N TYR A 101 6.48 0.97 3.53
CA TYR A 101 6.55 2.16 4.35
C TYR A 101 8.01 2.59 4.42
N MET A 102 8.27 3.76 3.83
CA MET A 102 9.60 4.34 3.75
C MET A 102 9.69 5.55 4.66
N THR A 103 10.79 5.63 5.41
CA THR A 103 11.15 6.80 6.20
C THR A 103 12.42 7.42 5.61
N PRO A 104 12.50 8.76 5.51
CA PRO A 104 13.74 9.40 5.10
C PRO A 104 14.81 9.14 6.16
N ILE A 105 16.04 8.83 5.73
CA ILE A 105 17.17 8.64 6.67
C ILE A 105 17.58 9.97 7.30
N THR A 106 17.39 11.08 6.59
CA THR A 106 17.65 12.43 7.11
C THR A 106 16.56 12.84 8.10
N LYS A 107 16.94 13.38 9.27
CA LYS A 107 16.05 13.80 10.39
C LYS A 107 15.05 14.93 10.09
N LYS A 108 14.77 15.27 8.82
CA LYS A 108 13.71 16.24 8.48
C LYS A 108 12.36 15.64 8.88
N LYS A 109 11.87 16.12 10.03
CA LYS A 109 10.68 15.68 10.74
C LYS A 109 9.51 15.50 9.75
N HIS A 110 8.95 14.30 9.69
CA HIS A 110 7.63 13.94 9.10
C HIS A 110 7.51 13.45 7.64
N ALA A 111 8.58 13.21 6.87
CA ALA A 111 8.43 12.83 5.44
C ALA A 111 8.14 11.33 5.15
N GLY A 112 7.79 10.50 6.14
CA GLY A 112 7.52 9.07 5.94
C GLY A 112 6.20 8.76 5.21
N GLY A 113 6.14 7.65 4.48
CA GLY A 113 4.89 7.23 3.84
C GLY A 113 4.97 5.91 3.09
N TRP A 114 3.80 5.40 2.71
CA TRP A 114 3.69 4.20 1.88
C TRP A 114 4.00 4.52 0.43
N VAL A 115 4.84 3.75 -0.22
CA VAL A 115 5.25 3.94 -1.62
C VAL A 115 5.24 2.60 -2.33
N LYS A 116 4.90 2.59 -3.62
CA LYS A 116 4.98 1.37 -4.43
C LYS A 116 6.44 0.91 -4.50
N LEU A 117 6.66 -0.39 -4.38
CA LEU A 117 7.99 -0.99 -4.54
C LEU A 117 8.66 -0.51 -5.84
N THR A 118 7.89 -0.48 -6.94
CA THR A 118 8.39 -0.10 -8.28
C THR A 118 8.84 1.36 -8.40
N ASP A 119 8.38 2.24 -7.50
CA ASP A 119 8.74 3.66 -7.52
C ASP A 119 10.05 3.95 -6.78
N MET A 120 10.56 2.99 -6.02
CA MET A 120 11.84 3.04 -5.31
C MET A 120 12.87 2.14 -6.00
N LYS A 121 14.16 2.38 -5.78
CA LYS A 121 15.27 1.51 -6.20
C LYS A 121 16.12 1.17 -4.96
N PRO A 122 16.32 -0.10 -4.62
CA PRO A 122 17.22 -0.48 -3.54
C PRO A 122 18.65 0.02 -3.81
N VAL A 123 19.35 0.44 -2.75
CA VAL A 123 20.76 0.90 -2.83
C VAL A 123 21.70 -0.28 -3.03
N LYS A 124 21.43 -1.39 -2.34
CA LYS A 124 22.15 -2.66 -2.47
C LYS A 124 21.15 -3.71 -2.93
N THR A 125 21.57 -4.55 -3.86
CA THR A 125 20.80 -5.68 -4.36
C THR A 125 21.69 -6.90 -4.45
N TYR A 126 21.18 -8.04 -4.00
CA TYR A 126 21.79 -9.34 -4.14
C TYR A 126 21.06 -10.13 -5.23
N LYS A 127 21.86 -10.73 -6.14
CA LYS A 127 21.37 -11.69 -7.13
C LYS A 127 21.38 -13.08 -6.49
N ALA A 128 20.51 -13.96 -6.98
CA ALA A 128 20.56 -15.36 -6.57
C ALA A 128 21.92 -15.97 -6.96
N THR A 129 22.50 -16.75 -6.05
CA THR A 129 23.66 -17.61 -6.25
C THR A 129 23.30 -19.03 -5.83
N LYS A 130 24.15 -20.03 -6.13
CA LYS A 130 23.87 -21.45 -5.85
C LYS A 130 23.37 -21.74 -4.42
N HIS A 131 23.79 -20.92 -3.44
CA HIS A 131 23.44 -21.09 -2.02
C HIS A 131 22.76 -19.85 -1.41
N THR A 132 22.36 -18.87 -2.22
CA THR A 132 21.77 -17.62 -1.72
C THR A 132 20.63 -17.19 -2.62
N GLU A 133 19.50 -16.84 -2.02
CA GLU A 133 18.33 -16.36 -2.76
C GLU A 133 18.54 -14.95 -3.27
N ALA A 134 17.81 -14.58 -4.33
CA ALA A 134 17.76 -13.19 -4.74
C ALA A 134 17.03 -12.35 -3.68
N ASP A 135 17.35 -11.07 -3.59
CA ASP A 135 16.51 -10.15 -2.81
C ASP A 135 15.08 -10.15 -3.38
N PHE A 136 14.09 -10.17 -2.48
CA PHE A 136 12.67 -10.05 -2.82
C PHE A 136 12.40 -8.89 -3.79
N ASP A 137 13.10 -7.76 -3.60
CA ASP A 137 13.02 -6.58 -4.46
C ASP A 137 13.45 -6.83 -5.90
N THR A 138 14.59 -7.50 -6.08
CA THR A 138 15.15 -7.81 -7.40
C THR A 138 14.20 -8.75 -8.14
N TRP A 139 13.74 -9.77 -7.44
CA TRP A 139 12.80 -10.75 -7.96
C TRP A 139 11.43 -10.14 -8.30
N TYR A 140 10.76 -9.46 -7.36
CA TYR A 140 9.40 -8.93 -7.56
C TYR A 140 9.30 -7.93 -8.71
N ARG A 141 10.40 -7.22 -9.02
CA ARG A 141 10.46 -6.25 -10.13
C ARG A 141 10.44 -6.91 -11.51
N SER A 142 10.82 -8.18 -11.63
CA SER A 142 10.75 -8.90 -12.91
C SER A 142 9.31 -9.24 -13.31
N PHE A 143 8.38 -9.24 -12.35
CA PHE A 143 7.01 -9.65 -12.61
C PHE A 143 6.15 -8.58 -13.28
N ASN A 144 5.38 -9.07 -14.25
CA ASN A 144 4.20 -8.39 -14.78
C ASN A 144 2.99 -8.57 -13.83
N LYS A 145 1.81 -8.07 -14.24
CA LYS A 145 0.58 -8.14 -13.43
C LYS A 145 0.20 -9.59 -13.06
N LYS A 146 0.30 -10.54 -14.00
CA LYS A 146 -0.05 -11.94 -13.76
C LYS A 146 0.86 -12.55 -12.70
N GLY A 147 2.18 -12.37 -12.84
CA GLY A 147 3.15 -12.83 -11.84
C GLY A 147 2.87 -12.25 -10.45
N ARG A 148 2.65 -10.94 -10.34
CA ARG A 148 2.34 -10.31 -9.03
C ARG A 148 1.07 -10.84 -8.38
N ASN A 149 0.06 -11.18 -9.19
CA ASN A 149 -1.18 -11.78 -8.69
C ASN A 149 -1.00 -13.22 -8.22
N GLN A 150 -0.10 -13.98 -8.84
CA GLN A 150 0.23 -15.35 -8.42
C GLN A 150 0.90 -15.37 -7.04
N TYR A 151 1.66 -14.33 -6.71
CA TYR A 151 2.29 -14.15 -5.39
C TYR A 151 1.53 -13.14 -4.51
N ALA A 152 0.20 -13.09 -4.68
CA ALA A 152 -0.66 -12.38 -3.76
C ALA A 152 -0.48 -12.96 -2.35
N HIS A 153 -0.55 -12.10 -1.34
CA HIS A 153 -0.39 -12.46 0.06
C HIS A 153 1.03 -12.84 0.52
N SER A 154 2.03 -12.81 -0.38
CA SER A 154 3.43 -13.03 -0.05
C SER A 154 4.20 -11.72 0.18
N THR A 155 4.81 -11.53 1.35
CA THR A 155 5.62 -10.35 1.68
C THR A 155 6.98 -10.76 2.23
N ASP A 156 8.05 -10.20 1.65
CA ASP A 156 9.44 -10.28 2.14
C ASP A 156 10.10 -11.67 2.18
N GLY A 157 9.38 -12.73 1.82
CA GLY A 157 9.86 -14.13 1.85
C GLY A 157 9.28 -15.00 0.73
N ALA A 158 9.43 -14.60 -0.53
CA ALA A 158 8.96 -15.40 -1.67
C ALA A 158 9.88 -15.31 -2.90
N ALA A 159 11.11 -14.81 -2.72
CA ALA A 159 12.05 -14.69 -3.84
C ALA A 159 12.35 -16.06 -4.44
N LEU A 160 12.58 -16.18 -5.76
CA LEU A 160 13.03 -17.47 -6.28
C LEU A 160 14.47 -17.75 -5.81
N GLY A 161 14.72 -18.98 -5.38
CA GLY A 161 16.07 -19.50 -5.20
C GLY A 161 16.80 -19.66 -6.53
N ALA A 162 18.08 -20.04 -6.50
CA ALA A 162 18.91 -20.21 -7.71
C ALA A 162 18.38 -21.23 -8.72
N LEU A 163 17.50 -22.14 -8.29
CA LEU A 163 16.86 -23.14 -9.15
C LEU A 163 15.53 -22.65 -9.77
N GLY A 164 15.16 -21.37 -9.57
CA GLY A 164 13.92 -20.81 -10.10
C GLY A 164 12.66 -21.19 -9.32
N ASN A 165 12.79 -21.91 -8.20
CA ASN A 165 11.69 -22.26 -7.29
C ASN A 165 11.44 -21.12 -6.30
N PRO A 166 10.18 -20.82 -5.93
CA PRO A 166 9.89 -19.86 -4.87
C PRO A 166 10.54 -20.31 -3.58
N SER A 167 11.24 -19.40 -2.92
CA SER A 167 11.84 -19.70 -1.64
C SER A 167 10.76 -20.08 -0.67
N GLN A 168 10.93 -21.26 -0.06
CA GLN A 168 10.10 -21.69 1.04
C GLN A 168 10.44 -20.82 2.25
N THR A 169 9.93 -19.60 2.28
CA THR A 169 9.76 -18.95 3.57
C THR A 169 8.45 -19.47 4.13
N VAL A 170 8.57 -20.53 4.92
CA VAL A 170 7.56 -21.04 5.82
C VAL A 170 7.11 -19.88 6.72
N TYR A 171 6.11 -19.12 6.29
CA TYR A 171 5.05 -18.81 7.23
C TYR A 171 4.04 -19.91 7.02
N LEU A 172 4.13 -20.92 7.90
CA LEU A 172 2.97 -21.70 8.30
C LEU A 172 1.75 -20.79 8.16
N SER A 173 0.79 -21.25 7.36
CA SER A 173 -0.61 -21.07 7.67
C SER A 173 -0.86 -21.58 9.09
N MET A 174 -0.39 -20.86 10.11
CA MET A 174 -0.93 -20.99 11.45
C MET A 174 -2.27 -20.28 11.40
N PHE A 175 -3.27 -21.11 11.12
CA PHE A 175 -4.64 -21.04 11.59
C PHE A 175 -5.33 -19.68 11.52
N PHE A 176 -6.25 -19.56 10.57
CA PHE A 176 -7.59 -19.08 10.93
C PHE A 176 -8.61 -20.06 10.35
N LYS A 177 -9.12 -20.92 11.25
CA LYS A 177 -10.54 -21.30 11.26
C LYS A 177 -11.36 -20.03 11.42
#